data_AF-A0A7M1Q965-F1
#
_entry.id   AF-A0A7M1Q965-F1
#
_cell.length_a   1.000
_cell.length_b   1.000
_cell.length_c   1.000
_cell.angle_alpha   90.00
_cell.angle_beta   90.00
_cell.angle_gamma   90.00
#
_symmetry.space_group_name_H-M   'P 1'
#
loop_
_entity.id
_entity.type
_entity.pdbx_description
1 polymer ?
#
loop_
_entity_poly.entity_id
_entity_poly.type
_entity_poly.pdbx_seq_one_letter_code
_entity_poly.pdbx_strand_id
1 'polypeptide(L)'
;MPTIDVARGTSARELQELIDTAPSESTLLLESGDYRFDQALRINRSDITLKGAGTDSTTLTFTDAALDDNDRFGIGVEGDMRGETLGTLATDLGEGERNVRLGDGHGLEHGDTVRIWQDNDSAFFDEIGDTSWRKQKHAELRTSMAKVEAVSGDTITLDRGAHFDFAGGKAKLERLVPVDDVSLEGFTVGYELGTPDASAFSNTQGDLTGYQAIRLDGATDAHLQDVAVENGPSTAFHFARSLELEADSLRAEGAFNKGSGGNGYGFELKESYDGSFNHLEDSGMRHGVLFSSWRSSVGNEIEVDFTDRDINFHGGRDHDNQVRVAQSVRNPEADELSPALWVNAGGESFGAITDADANEVRFDYVQGSRRSDVLQGSDDGVYLNGGLGHDGLFGGAGHDVLEGGPGDDWYDGDDLLSGGAGIDTVRYAGPIDAYRIDFDGASIAVHSDKGATDTLEEVELVSFGDGTVLHTASRGTFQAAALDAPEPDDILGSNAIPTGLVDAGTELLVSGSTTQRWDDGYVAEIFVENMTDTPLAAPELRLETDDTIDTLWNGELRRDGDAYLVRDDSAGELDPGEAWRFAYRAYGDEPTPDAVTGTDGQDVALLGMHDGSDLGLLG
;
A
#
# COMPACT_ATOMS: atom_id res chain seq x y z
N MET A 1 -16.49 33.20 10.91
CA MET A 1 -15.88 32.45 12.02
C MET A 1 -15.02 33.37 12.86
N PRO A 2 -15.27 33.50 14.18
CA PRO A 2 -14.43 34.29 15.08
C PRO A 2 -13.04 33.65 15.23
N THR A 3 -11.99 34.46 15.18
CA THR A 3 -10.63 34.01 15.51
C THR A 3 -10.26 34.56 16.88
N ILE A 4 -9.72 33.69 17.74
CA ILE A 4 -9.26 34.04 19.09
C ILE A 4 -7.76 33.73 19.15
N ASP A 5 -6.95 34.77 19.26
CA ASP A 5 -5.50 34.62 19.40
C ASP A 5 -5.15 34.06 20.80
N VAL A 6 -4.39 32.98 20.84
CA VAL A 6 -3.96 32.30 22.06
C VAL A 6 -2.46 32.55 22.24
N ALA A 7 -2.13 33.47 23.15
CA ALA A 7 -0.75 33.89 23.37
C ALA A 7 0.15 32.76 23.87
N ARG A 8 1.41 32.81 23.49
CA ARG A 8 2.44 31.92 24.05
C ARG A 8 2.49 32.04 25.59
N GLY A 9 2.43 30.91 26.27
CA GLY A 9 2.40 30.83 27.74
C GLY A 9 1.01 30.71 28.36
N THR A 10 -0.04 30.64 27.53
CA THR A 10 -1.38 30.19 27.97
C THR A 10 -1.25 28.81 28.60
N SER A 11 -1.76 28.65 29.81
CA SER A 11 -1.77 27.35 30.51
C SER A 11 -2.80 26.39 29.93
N ALA A 12 -2.65 25.09 30.18
CA ALA A 12 -3.61 24.08 29.75
C ALA A 12 -5.05 24.39 30.22
N ARG A 13 -5.20 24.90 31.45
CA ARG A 13 -6.49 25.30 32.01
C ARG A 13 -7.11 26.48 31.28
N GLU A 14 -6.31 27.49 30.93
CA GLU A 14 -6.80 28.66 30.19
C GLU A 14 -7.20 28.28 28.76
N LEU A 15 -6.42 27.42 28.09
CA LEU A 15 -6.78 26.91 26.76
C LEU A 15 -8.04 26.04 26.81
N GLN A 16 -8.17 25.17 27.83
CA GLN A 16 -9.39 24.39 28.04
C GLN A 16 -10.61 25.29 28.26
N GLU A 17 -10.49 26.34 29.07
CA GLU A 17 -11.57 27.32 29.27
C GLU A 17 -11.97 28.01 27.94
N LEU A 18 -11.01 28.27 27.03
CA LEU A 18 -11.30 28.81 25.70
C LEU A 18 -12.02 27.79 24.81
N ILE A 19 -11.57 26.53 24.79
CA ILE A 19 -12.24 25.44 24.06
C ILE A 19 -13.71 25.36 24.50
N ASP A 20 -13.95 25.30 25.81
CA ASP A 20 -15.29 25.11 26.37
C ASP A 20 -16.25 26.28 26.09
N THR A 21 -15.72 27.52 25.98
CA THR A 21 -16.55 28.74 26.01
C THR A 21 -16.54 29.57 24.74
N ALA A 22 -15.63 29.29 23.80
CA ALA A 22 -15.59 30.00 22.52
C ALA A 22 -16.94 29.86 21.77
N PRO A 23 -17.37 30.87 21.01
CA PRO A 23 -18.52 30.72 20.12
C PRO A 23 -18.34 29.53 19.17
N SER A 24 -19.43 28.90 18.74
CA SER A 24 -19.39 27.88 17.67
C SER A 24 -18.77 28.48 16.39
N GLU A 25 -18.10 27.63 15.62
CA GLU A 25 -17.26 27.94 14.46
C GLU A 25 -16.09 28.88 14.79
N SER A 26 -15.53 28.80 16.01
CA SER A 26 -14.36 29.62 16.37
C SER A 26 -13.05 28.91 16.06
N THR A 27 -12.08 29.69 15.59
CA THR A 27 -10.68 29.25 15.49
C THR A 27 -9.89 29.78 16.67
N LEU A 28 -9.37 28.88 17.50
CA LEU A 28 -8.36 29.18 18.52
C LEU A 28 -6.99 29.14 17.85
N LEU A 29 -6.40 30.31 17.60
CA LEU A 29 -5.14 30.46 16.89
C LEU A 29 -3.97 30.56 17.87
N LEU A 30 -3.22 29.47 18.03
CA LEU A 30 -2.01 29.39 18.83
C LEU A 30 -0.87 30.12 18.10
N GLU A 31 -0.22 31.06 18.81
CA GLU A 31 1.01 31.67 18.34
C GLU A 31 2.15 30.64 18.24
N SER A 32 3.14 30.89 17.37
CA SER A 32 4.35 30.05 17.32
C SER A 32 5.07 30.00 18.67
N GLY A 33 5.47 28.80 19.06
CA GLY A 33 6.24 28.53 20.25
C GLY A 33 5.86 27.21 20.94
N ASP A 34 6.56 26.94 22.04
CA ASP A 34 6.28 25.79 22.91
C ASP A 34 5.27 26.17 24.00
N TYR A 35 4.19 25.40 24.07
CA TYR A 35 3.17 25.41 25.11
C TYR A 35 3.39 24.19 25.99
N ARG A 36 3.44 24.41 27.31
CA ARG A 36 3.70 23.34 28.27
C ARG A 36 2.44 23.08 29.09
N PHE A 37 1.89 21.88 28.93
CA PHE A 37 0.61 21.49 29.54
C PHE A 37 0.81 20.44 30.62
N ASP A 38 0.23 20.71 31.79
CA ASP A 38 0.25 19.86 32.98
C ASP A 38 -1.00 18.97 33.12
N GLN A 39 -1.88 19.01 32.12
CA GLN A 39 -3.08 18.19 32.00
C GLN A 39 -3.42 18.01 30.51
N ALA A 40 -4.25 17.01 30.20
CA ALA A 40 -4.77 16.79 28.85
C ALA A 40 -5.69 17.94 28.40
N LEU A 41 -5.88 18.06 27.09
CA LEU A 41 -6.91 18.91 26.48
C LEU A 41 -8.08 18.04 26.01
N ARG A 42 -9.30 18.47 26.31
CA ARG A 42 -10.54 17.75 25.97
C ARG A 42 -11.44 18.63 25.12
N ILE A 43 -11.81 18.15 23.94
CA ILE A 43 -12.75 18.79 23.02
C ILE A 43 -13.99 17.89 22.95
N ASN A 44 -15.03 18.27 23.68
CA ASN A 44 -16.28 17.51 23.82
C ASN A 44 -17.49 18.27 23.24
N ARG A 45 -17.23 19.09 22.23
CA ARG A 45 -18.19 19.95 21.54
C ARG A 45 -17.82 20.07 20.07
N SER A 46 -18.84 20.37 19.26
CA SER A 46 -18.71 20.60 17.82
C SER A 46 -18.26 22.02 17.48
N ASP A 47 -17.96 22.21 16.19
CA ASP A 47 -17.71 23.48 15.50
C ASP A 47 -16.54 24.27 16.10
N ILE A 48 -15.37 23.66 16.22
CA ILE A 48 -14.19 24.34 16.78
C ILE A 48 -12.89 23.91 16.12
N THR A 49 -12.06 24.90 15.80
CA THR A 49 -10.73 24.68 15.25
C THR A 49 -9.67 25.06 16.29
N LEU A 50 -8.76 24.14 16.59
CA LEU A 50 -7.50 24.43 17.29
C LEU A 50 -6.38 24.48 16.25
N LYS A 51 -5.79 25.66 16.05
CA LYS A 51 -4.83 25.90 14.97
C LYS A 51 -3.53 26.51 15.47
N GLY A 52 -2.40 25.88 15.18
CA GLY A 52 -1.07 26.45 15.35
C GLY A 52 -0.52 27.10 14.08
N ALA A 53 0.74 27.54 14.18
CA ALA A 53 1.47 28.18 13.09
C ALA A 53 2.22 27.19 12.16
N GLY A 54 2.02 25.88 12.35
CA GLY A 54 2.68 24.77 11.63
C GLY A 54 3.44 23.83 12.57
N THR A 55 3.63 22.57 12.16
CA THR A 55 4.35 21.52 12.91
C THR A 55 5.76 21.92 13.36
N ASP A 56 6.49 22.66 12.52
CA ASP A 56 7.82 23.19 12.85
C ASP A 56 7.81 24.43 13.77
N SER A 57 6.64 25.03 13.96
CA SER A 57 6.50 26.36 14.57
C SER A 57 5.75 26.35 15.90
N THR A 58 4.87 25.39 16.13
CA THR A 58 4.04 25.31 17.34
C THR A 58 4.13 23.91 17.94
N THR A 59 4.51 23.83 19.21
CA THR A 59 4.63 22.57 19.93
C THR A 59 3.76 22.60 21.19
N LEU A 60 2.98 21.55 21.39
CA LEU A 60 2.17 21.30 22.58
C LEU A 60 2.84 20.18 23.37
N THR A 61 3.66 20.56 24.36
CA THR A 61 4.42 19.62 25.20
C THR A 61 3.62 19.24 26.44
N PHE A 62 3.24 17.97 26.55
CA PHE A 62 2.60 17.42 27.74
C PHE A 62 3.66 16.94 28.75
N THR A 63 3.61 17.51 29.95
CA THR A 63 4.57 17.23 31.04
C THR A 63 4.28 15.91 31.74
N ASP A 64 5.20 15.44 32.60
CA ASP A 64 4.99 14.25 33.45
C ASP A 64 3.70 14.33 34.26
N ALA A 65 3.30 15.53 34.70
CA ALA A 65 2.05 15.74 35.43
C ALA A 65 0.81 15.40 34.59
N ALA A 66 0.85 15.65 33.28
CA ALA A 66 -0.23 15.28 32.37
C ALA A 66 -0.26 13.77 32.09
N LEU A 67 0.90 13.11 32.11
CA LEU A 67 1.04 11.67 31.91
C LEU A 67 0.60 10.86 33.13
N ASP A 68 0.83 11.38 34.34
CA ASP A 68 0.42 10.78 35.61
C ASP A 68 -1.10 10.87 35.85
N ASP A 69 -1.81 11.70 35.08
CA ASP A 69 -3.26 11.78 35.15
C ASP A 69 -3.95 10.56 34.49
N ASN A 70 -5.20 10.31 34.88
CA ASN A 70 -5.95 9.12 34.49
C ASN A 70 -6.65 9.26 33.12
N ASP A 71 -6.38 10.33 32.38
CA ASP A 71 -7.01 10.63 31.08
C ASP A 71 -6.55 9.67 29.98
N ARG A 72 -5.28 9.27 30.02
CA ARG A 72 -4.62 8.38 29.04
C ARG A 72 -4.55 8.94 27.62
N PHE A 73 -4.57 10.26 27.47
CA PHE A 73 -4.29 10.95 26.22
C PHE A 73 -3.77 12.37 26.42
N GLY A 74 -3.17 12.96 25.38
CA GLY A 74 -2.74 14.36 25.37
C GLY A 74 -3.88 15.28 24.91
N ILE A 75 -4.41 15.03 23.72
CA ILE A 75 -5.57 15.73 23.16
C ILE A 75 -6.66 14.69 22.89
N GLY A 76 -7.85 14.90 23.44
CA GLY A 76 -9.01 14.03 23.24
C GLY A 76 -10.17 14.80 22.63
N VAL A 77 -10.57 14.43 21.41
CA VAL A 77 -11.80 14.84 20.74
C VAL A 77 -12.82 13.74 21.01
N GLU A 78 -13.74 13.98 21.94
CA GLU A 78 -14.56 12.92 22.54
C GLU A 78 -16.06 13.25 22.49
N GLY A 79 -16.82 12.46 21.72
CA GLY A 79 -18.29 12.43 21.76
C GLY A 79 -18.85 11.68 22.97
N ASP A 80 -20.15 11.85 23.26
CA ASP A 80 -20.85 11.01 24.25
C ASP A 80 -21.29 9.69 23.61
N MET A 81 -20.37 8.73 23.64
CA MET A 81 -20.52 7.44 22.97
C MET A 81 -21.12 6.34 23.87
N ARG A 82 -21.79 6.73 24.96
CA ARG A 82 -22.59 5.78 25.75
C ARG A 82 -23.79 5.26 24.96
N GLY A 83 -24.31 6.10 24.06
CA GLY A 83 -25.42 5.82 23.15
C GLY A 83 -26.76 5.55 23.85
N GLU A 84 -27.86 5.77 23.13
CA GLU A 84 -29.19 5.27 23.53
C GLU A 84 -29.60 4.13 22.59
N THR A 85 -29.67 2.90 23.10
CA THR A 85 -30.21 1.77 22.32
C THR A 85 -31.72 1.97 22.10
N LEU A 86 -32.11 2.20 20.85
CA LEU A 86 -33.50 2.48 20.46
C LEU A 86 -34.32 1.22 20.18
N GLY A 87 -33.65 0.06 20.05
CA GLY A 87 -34.29 -1.24 19.87
C GLY A 87 -33.53 -2.12 18.89
N THR A 88 -34.21 -3.16 18.41
CA THR A 88 -33.72 -4.04 17.35
C THR A 88 -34.35 -3.69 16.01
N LEU A 89 -33.62 -3.95 14.93
CA LEU A 89 -34.17 -3.86 13.57
C LEU A 89 -35.39 -4.77 13.42
N ALA A 90 -36.41 -4.31 12.70
CA ALA A 90 -37.66 -5.05 12.49
C ALA A 90 -37.57 -6.04 11.32
N THR A 91 -36.68 -5.77 10.36
CA THR A 91 -36.39 -6.61 9.19
C THR A 91 -34.88 -6.74 9.01
N ASP A 92 -34.46 -7.69 8.19
CA ASP A 92 -33.08 -7.76 7.72
C ASP A 92 -32.73 -6.45 6.98
N LEU A 93 -31.47 -6.07 7.06
CA LEU A 93 -30.87 -4.94 6.36
C LEU A 93 -29.60 -5.48 5.69
N GLY A 94 -29.61 -5.51 4.36
CA GLY A 94 -28.45 -5.96 3.60
C GLY A 94 -27.33 -4.93 3.60
N GLU A 95 -26.10 -5.40 3.36
CA GLU A 95 -24.97 -4.52 3.04
C GLU A 95 -25.31 -3.60 1.86
N GLY A 96 -24.94 -2.32 1.95
CA GLY A 96 -25.28 -1.29 0.98
C GLY A 96 -26.73 -0.78 1.07
N GLU A 97 -27.63 -1.44 1.80
CA GLU A 97 -29.01 -0.95 1.97
C GLU A 97 -29.09 0.24 2.94
N ARG A 98 -30.01 1.17 2.65
CA ARG A 98 -30.14 2.44 3.37
C ARG A 98 -31.40 2.56 4.20
N ASN A 99 -32.41 1.73 3.95
CA ASN A 99 -33.72 1.85 4.60
C ASN A 99 -33.81 0.90 5.80
N VAL A 100 -33.77 1.47 7.00
CA VAL A 100 -33.79 0.70 8.24
C VAL A 100 -35.19 0.76 8.85
N ARG A 101 -35.81 -0.41 9.04
CA ARG A 101 -37.11 -0.52 9.71
C ARG A 101 -36.92 -0.79 11.20
N LEU A 102 -37.57 0.01 12.04
CA LEU A 102 -37.55 -0.09 13.50
C LEU A 102 -38.97 -0.29 14.05
N GLY A 103 -39.10 -0.36 15.37
CA GLY A 103 -40.41 -0.24 16.04
C GLY A 103 -40.90 1.22 16.05
N ASP A 104 -42.22 1.41 16.17
CA ASP A 104 -42.82 2.73 16.32
C ASP A 104 -42.25 3.49 17.53
N GLY A 105 -42.13 4.82 17.42
CA GLY A 105 -41.76 5.69 18.54
C GLY A 105 -40.26 5.72 18.85
N HIS A 106 -39.40 5.36 17.89
CA HIS A 106 -37.93 5.44 18.01
C HIS A 106 -37.41 6.87 18.22
N GLY A 107 -38.19 7.89 17.84
CA GLY A 107 -37.89 9.31 18.10
C GLY A 107 -36.66 9.87 17.38
N LEU A 108 -36.20 9.21 16.31
CA LEU A 108 -35.11 9.71 15.47
C LEU A 108 -35.60 10.82 14.56
N GLU A 109 -34.72 11.74 14.23
CA GLU A 109 -34.95 12.89 13.35
C GLU A 109 -33.83 13.00 12.30
N HIS A 110 -34.04 13.81 11.27
CA HIS A 110 -33.01 14.10 10.27
C HIS A 110 -31.76 14.67 10.96
N GLY A 111 -30.59 14.14 10.62
CA GLY A 111 -29.29 14.56 11.16
C GLY A 111 -28.85 13.80 12.41
N ASP A 112 -29.70 12.97 13.02
CA ASP A 112 -29.26 12.09 14.10
C ASP A 112 -28.16 11.14 13.58
N THR A 113 -27.09 10.98 14.36
CA THR A 113 -26.07 9.94 14.09
C THR A 113 -26.48 8.65 14.76
N VAL A 114 -26.45 7.55 14.00
CA VAL A 114 -26.81 6.22 14.49
C VAL A 114 -25.67 5.24 14.30
N ARG A 115 -25.64 4.25 15.20
CA ARG A 115 -24.79 3.07 15.08
C ARG A 115 -25.65 1.81 15.06
N ILE A 116 -25.44 0.99 14.05
CA ILE A 116 -26.06 -0.33 13.91
C ILE A 116 -25.00 -1.36 14.27
N TRP A 117 -25.36 -2.34 15.09
CA TRP A 117 -24.43 -3.39 15.47
C TRP A 117 -25.13 -4.71 15.77
N GLN A 118 -24.38 -5.81 15.62
CA GLN A 118 -24.87 -7.15 15.94
C GLN A 118 -23.85 -7.93 16.76
N ASP A 119 -24.32 -8.56 17.85
CA ASP A 119 -23.50 -9.46 18.67
C ASP A 119 -22.86 -10.56 17.80
N ASN A 120 -21.62 -10.94 18.12
CA ASN A 120 -20.99 -12.11 17.53
C ASN A 120 -21.55 -13.37 18.20
N ASP A 121 -21.92 -14.38 17.42
CA ASP A 121 -22.33 -15.69 17.93
C ASP A 121 -21.44 -16.80 17.34
N SER A 122 -21.62 -18.02 17.86
CA SER A 122 -20.82 -19.15 17.39
C SER A 122 -21.03 -19.42 15.89
N ALA A 123 -22.24 -19.23 15.38
CA ALA A 123 -22.53 -19.46 13.96
C ALA A 123 -21.75 -18.48 13.07
N PHE A 124 -21.70 -17.21 13.45
CA PHE A 124 -20.89 -16.20 12.77
C PHE A 124 -19.39 -16.53 12.77
N PHE A 125 -18.83 -16.95 13.92
CA PHE A 125 -17.42 -17.35 13.96
C PHE A 125 -17.14 -18.61 13.12
N ASP A 126 -18.08 -19.56 13.09
CA ASP A 126 -17.95 -20.75 12.24
C ASP A 126 -18.04 -20.40 10.74
N GLU A 127 -18.84 -19.40 10.39
CA GLU A 127 -19.00 -18.86 9.04
C GLU A 127 -17.71 -18.22 8.53
N ILE A 128 -17.04 -17.39 9.35
CA ILE A 128 -15.77 -16.75 8.98
C ILE A 128 -14.55 -17.66 9.19
N GLY A 129 -14.75 -18.92 9.59
CA GLY A 129 -13.68 -19.90 9.80
C GLY A 129 -12.86 -19.71 11.08
N ASP A 130 -13.27 -18.83 11.99
CA ASP A 130 -12.48 -18.51 13.18
C ASP A 130 -12.72 -19.52 14.32
N THR A 131 -11.67 -20.27 14.63
CA THR A 131 -11.67 -21.25 15.71
C THR A 131 -10.85 -20.82 16.93
N SER A 132 -10.08 -19.74 16.82
CA SER A 132 -9.10 -19.30 17.82
C SER A 132 -9.63 -18.15 18.67
N TRP A 133 -10.18 -17.11 18.03
CA TRP A 133 -10.65 -15.92 18.69
C TRP A 133 -12.18 -15.86 18.63
N ARG A 134 -12.84 -16.10 19.76
CA ARG A 134 -14.31 -16.20 19.82
C ARG A 134 -14.92 -15.28 20.87
N LYS A 135 -14.54 -14.00 20.84
CA LYS A 135 -15.05 -13.01 21.78
C LYS A 135 -16.44 -12.53 21.38
N GLN A 136 -17.41 -12.79 22.26
CA GLN A 136 -18.84 -12.56 22.01
C GLN A 136 -19.38 -11.26 22.63
N LYS A 137 -18.55 -10.47 23.33
CA LYS A 137 -19.00 -9.26 24.03
C LYS A 137 -17.98 -8.13 23.89
N HIS A 138 -18.46 -6.91 23.67
CA HIS A 138 -17.67 -5.68 23.60
C HIS A 138 -16.63 -5.69 22.46
N ALA A 139 -16.88 -6.52 21.46
CA ALA A 139 -15.99 -6.75 20.31
C ALA A 139 -16.85 -7.08 19.08
N GLU A 140 -18.01 -6.43 18.98
CA GLU A 140 -18.91 -6.64 17.86
C GLU A 140 -18.18 -6.28 16.56
N LEU A 141 -18.07 -7.26 15.66
CA LEU A 141 -17.32 -7.17 14.40
C LEU A 141 -18.17 -6.71 13.22
N ARG A 142 -19.49 -6.62 13.44
CA ARG A 142 -20.46 -6.11 12.47
C ARG A 142 -21.06 -4.85 13.05
N THR A 143 -20.57 -3.72 12.57
CA THR A 143 -20.87 -2.40 13.09
C THR A 143 -20.91 -1.41 11.93
N SER A 144 -21.86 -0.48 11.96
CA SER A 144 -22.03 0.53 10.93
C SER A 144 -22.42 1.84 11.60
N MET A 145 -21.85 2.96 11.15
CA MET A 145 -22.28 4.30 11.53
C MET A 145 -22.86 5.03 10.32
N ALA A 146 -23.84 5.90 10.54
CA ALA A 146 -24.50 6.68 9.49
C ALA A 146 -25.27 7.86 10.10
N LYS A 147 -25.56 8.88 9.28
CA LYS A 147 -26.51 9.95 9.64
C LYS A 147 -27.91 9.61 9.11
N VAL A 148 -28.95 10.01 9.83
CA VAL A 148 -30.34 9.85 9.38
C VAL A 148 -30.67 10.93 8.35
N GLU A 149 -30.88 10.54 7.10
CA GLU A 149 -31.30 11.44 6.01
C GLU A 149 -32.81 11.70 6.04
N ALA A 150 -33.63 10.69 6.33
CA ALA A 150 -35.08 10.85 6.33
C ALA A 150 -35.79 9.92 7.32
N VAL A 151 -36.98 10.32 7.76
CA VAL A 151 -37.84 9.52 8.64
C VAL A 151 -39.25 9.45 8.05
N SER A 152 -39.74 8.23 7.84
CA SER A 152 -41.08 7.94 7.32
C SER A 152 -41.75 6.85 8.14
N GLY A 153 -42.46 7.26 9.20
CA GLY A 153 -43.17 6.34 10.09
C GLY A 153 -42.19 5.54 10.94
N ASP A 154 -42.13 4.23 10.72
CA ASP A 154 -41.25 3.28 11.41
C ASP A 154 -39.96 2.97 10.63
N THR A 155 -39.73 3.70 9.53
CA THR A 155 -38.57 3.52 8.66
C THR A 155 -37.73 4.79 8.64
N ILE A 156 -36.43 4.64 8.82
CA ILE A 156 -35.44 5.70 8.58
C ILE A 156 -34.66 5.38 7.30
N THR A 157 -34.20 6.42 6.61
CA THR A 157 -33.25 6.32 5.51
C THR A 157 -31.92 6.88 5.99
N LEU A 158 -30.86 6.08 5.87
CA LEU A 158 -29.48 6.45 6.18
C LEU A 158 -28.86 7.24 5.01
N ASP A 159 -27.94 8.15 5.31
CA ASP A 159 -27.15 8.87 4.30
C ASP A 159 -26.28 7.96 3.43
N ARG A 160 -25.83 6.83 3.99
CA ARG A 160 -25.03 5.78 3.33
C ARG A 160 -25.62 4.39 3.51
N GLY A 161 -25.09 3.43 2.74
CA GLY A 161 -25.44 2.02 2.90
C GLY A 161 -24.94 1.45 4.22
N ALA A 162 -25.59 0.42 4.75
CA ALA A 162 -25.05 -0.33 5.87
C ALA A 162 -23.76 -1.07 5.46
N HIS A 163 -22.74 -1.03 6.31
CA HIS A 163 -21.45 -1.69 6.05
C HIS A 163 -21.46 -3.21 6.25
N PHE A 164 -22.57 -3.79 6.70
CA PHE A 164 -22.66 -5.23 6.91
C PHE A 164 -24.10 -5.69 6.70
N ASP A 165 -24.25 -6.97 6.41
CA ASP A 165 -25.53 -7.66 6.58
C ASP A 165 -25.93 -7.71 8.07
N PHE A 166 -27.12 -7.18 8.36
CA PHE A 166 -27.71 -7.15 9.69
C PHE A 166 -29.04 -7.93 9.72
N ALA A 167 -29.17 -8.84 10.68
CA ALA A 167 -30.37 -9.65 10.81
C ALA A 167 -31.46 -8.94 11.64
N GLY A 168 -32.68 -8.94 11.11
CA GLY A 168 -33.87 -8.46 11.78
C GLY A 168 -34.12 -9.21 13.09
N GLY A 169 -34.49 -8.47 14.13
CA GLY A 169 -34.70 -8.99 15.47
C GLY A 169 -33.43 -9.35 16.24
N LYS A 170 -32.24 -9.20 15.63
CA LYS A 170 -30.94 -9.42 16.29
C LYS A 170 -30.11 -8.14 16.36
N ALA A 171 -29.92 -7.49 15.21
CA ALA A 171 -29.16 -6.24 15.13
C ALA A 171 -29.86 -5.14 15.91
N LYS A 172 -29.06 -4.33 16.60
CA LYS A 172 -29.51 -3.21 17.43
C LYS A 172 -29.14 -1.90 16.75
N LEU A 173 -29.96 -0.89 17.02
CA LEU A 173 -29.69 0.49 16.61
C LEU A 173 -29.54 1.36 17.85
N GLU A 174 -28.46 2.14 17.87
CA GLU A 174 -28.13 3.13 18.89
C GLU A 174 -28.13 4.52 18.28
N ARG A 175 -28.68 5.49 19.01
CA ARG A 175 -28.41 6.90 18.73
C ARG A 175 -27.12 7.30 19.43
N LEU A 176 -26.20 7.91 18.70
CA LEU A 176 -24.94 8.44 19.21
C LEU A 176 -25.00 9.96 19.34
N VAL A 177 -24.09 10.52 20.12
CA VAL A 177 -23.88 11.97 20.24
C VAL A 177 -22.39 12.24 19.98
N PRO A 178 -21.94 12.16 18.72
CA PRO A 178 -20.58 12.49 18.38
C PRO A 178 -20.33 14.00 18.55
N VAL A 179 -19.05 14.39 18.56
CA VAL A 179 -18.65 15.75 18.21
C VAL A 179 -18.51 15.86 16.69
N ASP A 180 -18.87 17.02 16.15
CA ASP A 180 -18.99 17.25 14.71
C ASP A 180 -18.14 18.48 14.33
N ASP A 181 -17.52 18.50 13.14
CA ASP A 181 -16.77 19.67 12.64
C ASP A 181 -15.71 20.19 13.64
N VAL A 182 -14.85 19.28 14.11
CA VAL A 182 -13.70 19.63 14.96
C VAL A 182 -12.43 19.56 14.12
N SER A 183 -11.64 20.63 14.14
CA SER A 183 -10.39 20.72 13.38
C SER A 183 -9.17 20.85 14.28
N LEU A 184 -8.13 20.05 14.02
CA LEU A 184 -6.81 20.15 14.63
C LEU A 184 -5.78 20.46 13.54
N GLU A 185 -5.11 21.62 13.62
CA GLU A 185 -4.27 22.09 12.51
C GLU A 185 -2.93 22.67 12.94
N GLY A 186 -1.84 22.30 12.26
CA GLY A 186 -0.58 23.06 12.27
C GLY A 186 0.18 23.06 13.60
N PHE A 187 0.37 21.91 14.24
CA PHE A 187 1.18 21.81 15.46
C PHE A 187 1.74 20.41 15.70
N THR A 188 2.79 20.35 16.52
CA THR A 188 3.40 19.10 17.00
C THR A 188 3.00 18.84 18.46
N VAL A 189 2.58 17.61 18.77
CA VAL A 189 2.36 17.12 20.14
C VAL A 189 3.63 16.40 20.61
N GLY A 190 4.17 16.83 21.74
CA GLY A 190 5.41 16.28 22.32
C GLY A 190 5.29 15.97 23.81
N TYR A 191 6.32 15.30 24.35
CA TYR A 191 6.35 14.81 25.73
C TYR A 191 7.72 14.98 26.39
N GLU A 192 7.76 15.00 27.73
CA GLU A 192 9.01 15.06 28.51
C GLU A 192 9.68 13.69 28.74
N LEU A 193 9.49 12.75 27.81
CA LEU A 193 9.97 11.37 27.92
C LEU A 193 11.38 11.16 27.34
N GLY A 194 11.91 12.14 26.59
CA GLY A 194 13.14 12.01 25.81
C GLY A 194 12.90 11.39 24.44
N THR A 195 13.90 10.71 23.88
CA THR A 195 13.81 10.07 22.55
C THR A 195 13.86 8.54 22.71
N PRO A 196 12.87 7.78 22.22
CA PRO A 196 12.90 6.33 22.24
C PRO A 196 13.91 5.79 21.22
N ASP A 197 14.43 4.59 21.46
CA ASP A 197 15.24 3.89 20.49
C ASP A 197 14.33 3.30 19.40
N ALA A 198 14.49 3.77 18.16
CA ALA A 198 13.68 3.36 17.00
C ALA A 198 13.73 1.84 16.77
N SER A 199 14.87 1.19 17.04
CA SER A 199 15.09 -0.24 16.81
C SER A 199 14.75 -1.11 18.04
N ALA A 200 14.50 -0.52 19.20
CA ALA A 200 14.18 -1.28 20.41
C ALA A 200 12.69 -1.63 20.50
N PHE A 201 12.31 -2.83 20.07
CA PHE A 201 10.95 -3.36 20.21
C PHE A 201 10.67 -3.90 21.61
N SER A 202 10.77 -3.02 22.60
CA SER A 202 10.53 -3.33 24.00
C SER A 202 9.66 -2.26 24.65
N ASN A 203 8.83 -2.67 25.59
CA ASN A 203 8.00 -1.75 26.34
C ASN A 203 8.85 -1.12 27.44
N THR A 204 9.29 0.12 27.23
CA THR A 204 10.19 0.82 28.15
C THR A 204 9.46 1.69 29.19
N GLN A 205 8.18 2.00 28.96
CA GLN A 205 7.33 2.83 29.82
C GLN A 205 5.99 2.14 30.10
N GLY A 206 6.03 0.96 30.73
CA GLY A 206 4.86 0.08 30.90
C GLY A 206 3.65 0.71 31.61
N ASP A 207 3.87 1.71 32.46
CA ASP A 207 2.77 2.45 33.10
C ASP A 207 1.98 3.28 32.09
N LEU A 208 2.57 3.64 30.94
CA LEU A 208 1.96 4.42 29.85
C LEU A 208 1.40 3.56 28.71
N THR A 209 1.33 2.23 28.85
CA THR A 209 0.77 1.33 27.81
C THR A 209 -0.66 1.74 27.42
N GLY A 210 -0.91 1.95 26.13
CA GLY A 210 -2.23 2.35 25.64
C GLY A 210 -2.59 3.82 25.87
N TYR A 211 -1.62 4.65 26.26
CA TYR A 211 -1.77 6.11 26.17
C TYR A 211 -1.85 6.52 24.69
N GLN A 212 -2.74 7.45 24.36
CA GLN A 212 -2.99 7.90 22.98
C GLN A 212 -2.69 9.38 22.87
N ALA A 213 -1.70 9.80 22.10
CA ALA A 213 -1.28 11.19 22.08
C ALA A 213 -2.42 12.10 21.60
N ILE A 214 -3.03 11.73 20.48
CA ILE A 214 -4.24 12.33 19.95
C ILE A 214 -5.30 11.23 19.81
N ARG A 215 -6.42 11.41 20.51
CA ARG A 215 -7.60 10.53 20.47
C ARG A 215 -8.75 11.25 19.81
N LEU A 216 -9.32 10.65 18.77
CA LEU A 216 -10.66 10.95 18.28
C LEU A 216 -11.53 9.74 18.61
N ASP A 217 -12.51 9.94 19.49
CA ASP A 217 -13.46 8.88 19.85
C ASP A 217 -14.91 9.41 19.81
N GLY A 218 -15.65 9.04 18.77
CA GLY A 218 -16.97 9.59 18.52
C GLY A 218 -16.92 10.95 17.84
N ALA A 219 -16.19 11.03 16.71
CA ALA A 219 -16.06 12.24 15.92
C ALA A 219 -16.66 12.04 14.52
N THR A 220 -17.41 13.01 14.04
CA THR A 220 -17.91 13.08 12.66
C THR A 220 -17.42 14.34 11.99
N ASP A 221 -17.14 14.28 10.68
CA ASP A 221 -16.69 15.43 9.88
C ASP A 221 -15.49 16.15 10.53
N ALA A 222 -14.56 15.40 11.13
CA ALA A 222 -13.42 15.99 11.84
C ALA A 222 -12.20 16.07 10.92
N HIS A 223 -11.48 17.19 11.00
CA HIS A 223 -10.37 17.51 10.13
C HIS A 223 -9.05 17.55 10.90
N LEU A 224 -8.02 16.87 10.41
CA LEU A 224 -6.65 17.01 10.91
C LEU A 224 -5.75 17.42 9.74
N GLN A 225 -4.97 18.48 9.91
CA GLN A 225 -4.07 18.99 8.86
C GLN A 225 -2.74 19.43 9.45
N ASP A 226 -1.62 18.93 8.92
CA ASP A 226 -0.26 19.32 9.38
C ASP A 226 -0.15 19.17 10.91
N VAL A 227 -0.29 17.92 11.39
CA VAL A 227 -0.20 17.59 12.81
C VAL A 227 0.79 16.45 13.01
N ALA A 228 1.74 16.65 13.93
CA ALA A 228 2.73 15.64 14.25
C ALA A 228 2.62 15.18 15.71
N VAL A 229 2.99 13.93 15.98
CA VAL A 229 3.28 13.41 17.31
C VAL A 229 4.73 12.96 17.34
N GLU A 230 5.51 13.54 18.23
CA GLU A 230 6.93 13.20 18.39
C GLU A 230 7.20 12.56 19.74
N ASN A 231 7.93 11.45 19.71
CA ASN A 231 8.40 10.71 20.88
C ASN A 231 7.26 10.34 21.83
N GLY A 232 6.14 9.89 21.26
CA GLY A 232 4.91 9.60 21.95
C GLY A 232 5.03 8.45 22.97
N PRO A 233 4.19 8.41 24.02
CA PRO A 233 4.27 7.34 25.01
C PRO A 233 3.92 5.97 24.44
N SER A 234 2.91 5.90 23.55
CA SER A 234 2.39 4.63 23.05
C SER A 234 1.74 4.79 21.66
N THR A 235 0.45 5.14 21.55
CA THR A 235 -0.21 5.34 20.25
C THR A 235 -0.16 6.83 19.89
N ALA A 236 0.22 7.18 18.66
CA ALA A 236 0.25 8.57 18.22
C ALA A 236 -1.17 9.07 17.90
N PHE A 237 -1.82 8.47 16.91
CA PHE A 237 -3.18 8.81 16.50
C PHE A 237 -4.12 7.63 16.72
N HIS A 238 -5.23 7.86 17.42
CA HIS A 238 -6.27 6.87 17.62
C HIS A 238 -7.61 7.39 17.10
N PHE A 239 -8.16 6.71 16.10
CA PHE A 239 -9.45 7.02 15.49
C PHE A 239 -10.44 5.92 15.86
N ALA A 240 -11.45 6.26 16.65
CA ALA A 240 -12.43 5.30 17.12
C ALA A 240 -13.85 5.81 16.97
N ARG A 241 -14.74 4.94 16.47
CA ARG A 241 -16.17 5.25 16.29
C ARG A 241 -16.35 6.59 15.58
N SER A 242 -15.63 6.75 14.47
CA SER A 242 -15.57 7.97 13.69
C SER A 242 -16.14 7.76 12.29
N LEU A 243 -16.68 8.83 11.72
CA LEU A 243 -17.33 8.82 10.40
C LEU A 243 -16.83 10.04 9.62
N GLU A 244 -16.46 9.86 8.35
CA GLU A 244 -16.06 10.97 7.46
C GLU A 244 -14.92 11.81 8.05
N LEU A 245 -13.86 11.15 8.52
CA LEU A 245 -12.65 11.86 8.92
C LEU A 245 -11.87 12.32 7.69
N GLU A 246 -11.32 13.52 7.75
CA GLU A 246 -10.35 14.01 6.78
C GLU A 246 -9.04 14.28 7.52
N ALA A 247 -8.01 13.50 7.22
CA ALA A 247 -6.68 13.66 7.77
C ALA A 247 -5.69 13.90 6.63
N ASP A 248 -4.83 14.91 6.76
CA ASP A 248 -3.83 15.23 5.76
C ASP A 248 -2.53 15.70 6.43
N SER A 249 -1.39 15.18 5.95
CA SER A 249 -0.06 15.56 6.43
C SER A 249 0.09 15.27 7.93
N LEU A 250 -0.15 14.02 8.33
CA LEU A 250 0.02 13.59 9.70
C LEU A 250 1.32 12.81 9.88
N ARG A 251 2.08 13.12 10.92
CA ARG A 251 3.38 12.50 11.18
C ARG A 251 3.45 11.85 12.56
N ALA A 252 3.81 10.58 12.63
CA ALA A 252 4.02 9.85 13.88
C ALA A 252 5.48 9.39 13.99
N GLU A 253 6.26 10.03 14.86
CA GLU A 253 7.69 9.72 15.02
C GLU A 253 7.99 9.22 16.43
N GLY A 254 8.39 7.95 16.53
CA GLY A 254 8.95 7.34 17.74
C GLY A 254 7.93 7.03 18.85
N ALA A 255 7.95 5.80 19.34
CA ALA A 255 7.16 5.37 20.50
C ALA A 255 8.01 4.66 21.56
N PHE A 256 7.72 4.92 22.84
CA PHE A 256 8.38 4.24 23.98
C PHE A 256 7.82 2.84 24.26
N ASN A 257 6.53 2.62 24.01
CA ASN A 257 5.83 1.38 24.34
C ASN A 257 5.67 0.48 23.13
N LYS A 258 6.79 -0.11 22.69
CA LYS A 258 6.85 -1.07 21.58
C LYS A 258 6.98 -2.51 22.07
N GLY A 259 6.87 -3.47 21.15
CA GLY A 259 7.06 -4.89 21.45
C GLY A 259 5.97 -5.51 22.34
N SER A 260 6.29 -6.66 22.94
CA SER A 260 5.31 -7.46 23.69
C SER A 260 4.69 -6.69 24.87
N GLY A 261 3.36 -6.59 24.89
CA GLY A 261 2.61 -5.86 25.92
C GLY A 261 2.67 -4.33 25.79
N GLY A 262 3.29 -3.81 24.74
CA GLY A 262 3.17 -2.41 24.30
C GLY A 262 2.23 -2.29 23.09
N ASN A 263 1.80 -1.06 22.79
CA ASN A 263 1.08 -0.76 21.56
C ASN A 263 2.07 -0.19 20.54
N GLY A 264 2.45 1.09 20.66
CA GLY A 264 3.42 1.70 19.76
C GLY A 264 2.85 1.92 18.35
N TYR A 265 1.60 2.36 18.23
CA TYR A 265 0.93 2.46 16.93
C TYR A 265 1.04 3.89 16.37
N GLY A 266 1.38 4.05 15.10
CA GLY A 266 1.30 5.32 14.38
C GLY A 266 -0.15 5.79 14.30
N PHE A 267 -0.93 5.08 13.49
CA PHE A 267 -2.32 5.36 13.21
C PHE A 267 -3.16 4.13 13.54
N GLU A 268 -3.96 4.17 14.61
CA GLU A 268 -4.88 3.08 14.98
C GLU A 268 -6.31 3.43 14.57
N LEU A 269 -6.89 2.63 13.67
CA LEU A 269 -8.28 2.72 13.24
C LEU A 269 -9.11 1.65 13.95
N LYS A 270 -10.26 2.06 14.52
CA LYS A 270 -11.12 1.19 15.32
C LYS A 270 -12.60 1.61 15.25
N GLU A 271 -13.38 1.02 14.34
CA GLU A 271 -14.69 1.59 13.93
C GLU A 271 -14.50 2.98 13.29
N SER A 272 -13.55 3.10 12.36
CA SER A 272 -13.44 4.25 11.45
C SER A 272 -14.17 3.93 10.15
N TYR A 273 -15.03 4.85 9.70
CA TYR A 273 -15.88 4.65 8.53
C TYR A 273 -15.72 5.79 7.54
N ASP A 274 -15.51 5.44 6.26
CA ASP A 274 -15.58 6.38 5.13
C ASP A 274 -14.66 7.62 5.31
N GLY A 275 -13.48 7.43 5.87
CA GLY A 275 -12.49 8.49 6.08
C GLY A 275 -11.48 8.58 4.93
N SER A 276 -10.90 9.76 4.74
CA SER A 276 -9.78 10.02 3.84
C SER A 276 -8.56 10.43 4.66
N PHE A 277 -7.45 9.72 4.48
CA PHE A 277 -6.19 9.94 5.18
C PHE A 277 -5.09 10.08 4.15
N ASN A 278 -4.56 11.28 3.95
CA ASN A 278 -3.58 11.56 2.91
C ASN A 278 -2.25 12.02 3.53
N HIS A 279 -1.15 11.75 2.83
CA HIS A 279 0.18 12.17 3.26
C HIS A 279 0.52 11.75 4.70
N LEU A 280 0.25 10.48 5.05
CA LEU A 280 0.62 9.93 6.34
C LEU A 280 2.10 9.54 6.36
N GLU A 281 2.79 9.89 7.43
CA GLU A 281 4.16 9.45 7.68
C GLU A 281 4.30 8.81 9.06
N ASP A 282 4.97 7.67 9.14
CA ASP A 282 5.41 7.13 10.43
C ASP A 282 6.85 6.60 10.41
N SER A 283 7.51 6.75 11.56
CA SER A 283 8.83 6.16 11.77
C SER A 283 9.08 5.79 13.22
N GLY A 284 9.86 4.74 13.46
CA GLY A 284 10.25 4.39 14.84
C GLY A 284 9.11 3.83 15.69
N MET A 285 7.97 3.51 15.07
CA MET A 285 6.78 2.94 15.70
C MET A 285 6.91 1.42 15.89
N ARG A 286 5.85 0.73 16.33
CA ARG A 286 5.73 -0.73 16.29
C ARG A 286 4.92 -1.17 15.06
N HIS A 287 3.79 -0.51 14.84
CA HIS A 287 2.95 -0.65 13.65
C HIS A 287 2.67 0.73 13.08
N GLY A 288 2.69 0.87 11.76
CA GLY A 288 2.49 2.14 11.08
C GLY A 288 1.02 2.49 11.06
N VAL A 289 0.27 1.87 10.15
CA VAL A 289 -1.20 1.91 10.11
C VAL A 289 -1.75 0.58 10.63
N LEU A 290 -2.66 0.64 11.61
CA LEU A 290 -3.21 -0.54 12.26
C LEU A 290 -4.74 -0.50 12.28
N PHE A 291 -5.35 -1.57 11.75
CA PHE A 291 -6.78 -1.87 11.86
C PHE A 291 -7.01 -2.79 13.07
N SER A 292 -7.77 -2.31 14.05
CA SER A 292 -7.82 -2.87 15.40
C SER A 292 -8.53 -4.23 15.49
N SER A 293 -7.93 -5.19 16.22
CA SER A 293 -8.40 -6.58 16.40
C SER A 293 -9.81 -6.78 17.01
N TRP A 294 -10.45 -5.70 17.49
CA TRP A 294 -11.68 -5.75 18.29
C TRP A 294 -12.91 -5.31 17.53
N ARG A 295 -12.72 -4.59 16.42
CA ARG A 295 -13.72 -3.77 15.74
C ARG A 295 -13.30 -3.55 14.31
N SER A 296 -14.27 -3.53 13.40
CA SER A 296 -14.01 -3.35 11.99
C SER A 296 -14.07 -1.87 11.60
N SER A 297 -13.10 -1.44 10.80
CA SER A 297 -13.08 -0.17 10.08
C SER A 297 -13.31 -0.44 8.60
N VAL A 298 -14.10 0.40 7.94
CA VAL A 298 -14.64 0.10 6.61
C VAL A 298 -14.61 1.35 5.73
N GLY A 299 -14.30 1.19 4.44
CA GLY A 299 -14.43 2.26 3.46
C GLY A 299 -13.41 3.40 3.60
N ASN A 300 -12.28 3.19 4.27
CA ASN A 300 -11.28 4.25 4.44
C ASN A 300 -10.32 4.28 3.23
N GLU A 301 -10.04 5.47 2.71
CA GLU A 301 -9.02 5.74 1.69
C GLU A 301 -7.78 6.29 2.40
N ILE A 302 -6.63 5.62 2.25
CA ILE A 302 -5.41 5.90 2.99
C ILE A 302 -4.21 5.98 2.05
N GLU A 303 -3.50 7.10 2.07
CA GLU A 303 -2.21 7.30 1.43
C GLU A 303 -1.12 7.51 2.49
N VAL A 304 -0.09 6.68 2.42
CA VAL A 304 1.08 6.71 3.29
C VAL A 304 2.29 7.11 2.46
N ASP A 305 2.83 8.31 2.69
CA ASP A 305 4.00 8.82 1.98
C ASP A 305 5.25 8.03 2.39
N PHE A 306 5.37 7.75 3.69
CA PHE A 306 6.50 7.02 4.23
C PHE A 306 6.12 6.19 5.46
N THR A 307 6.58 4.94 5.49
CA THR A 307 6.59 4.12 6.70
C THR A 307 7.88 3.31 6.78
N ASP A 308 8.42 3.17 7.99
CA ASP A 308 9.42 2.14 8.29
C ASP A 308 8.79 0.89 8.94
N ARG A 309 7.45 0.81 8.96
CA ARG A 309 6.64 -0.21 9.63
C ARG A 309 5.59 -0.82 8.70
N ASP A 310 4.79 -1.71 9.29
CA ASP A 310 3.78 -2.46 8.58
C ASP A 310 2.44 -1.71 8.47
N ILE A 311 1.72 -2.06 7.42
CA ILE A 311 0.27 -1.94 7.35
C ILE A 311 -0.31 -3.21 7.98
N ASN A 312 -1.09 -3.05 9.04
CA ASN A 312 -1.44 -4.17 9.89
C ASN A 312 -2.95 -4.31 10.11
N PHE A 313 -3.51 -5.36 9.51
CA PHE A 313 -4.84 -5.86 9.82
C PHE A 313 -4.76 -6.86 10.98
N HIS A 314 -4.83 -6.32 12.20
CA HIS A 314 -4.68 -7.09 13.44
C HIS A 314 -5.80 -8.12 13.64
N GLY A 315 -6.93 -7.94 12.97
CA GLY A 315 -8.06 -8.86 12.95
C GLY A 315 -9.40 -8.14 12.96
N GLY A 316 -10.43 -8.75 12.40
CA GLY A 316 -11.75 -8.14 12.32
C GLY A 316 -12.37 -8.35 10.95
N ARG A 317 -13.49 -7.68 10.69
CA ARG A 317 -14.13 -7.72 9.37
C ARG A 317 -13.93 -6.40 8.65
N ASP A 318 -12.72 -5.86 8.75
CA ASP A 318 -12.30 -4.71 7.94
C ASP A 318 -12.47 -5.07 6.46
N HIS A 319 -13.10 -4.19 5.70
CA HIS A 319 -13.32 -4.37 4.25
C HIS A 319 -13.47 -3.00 3.57
N ASP A 320 -13.35 -2.97 2.25
CA ASP A 320 -13.43 -1.78 1.41
C ASP A 320 -12.44 -0.66 1.79
N ASN A 321 -11.41 -0.99 2.58
CA ASN A 321 -10.32 -0.06 2.85
C ASN A 321 -9.30 -0.14 1.70
N GLN A 322 -8.84 1.01 1.24
CA GLN A 322 -7.81 1.15 0.22
C GLN A 322 -6.60 1.84 0.83
N VAL A 323 -5.43 1.22 0.75
CA VAL A 323 -4.18 1.76 1.27
C VAL A 323 -3.14 1.81 0.14
N ARG A 324 -2.64 2.99 -0.19
CA ARG A 324 -1.50 3.17 -1.10
C ARG A 324 -0.29 3.62 -0.28
N VAL A 325 0.81 2.90 -0.39
CA VAL A 325 2.05 3.21 0.34
C VAL A 325 3.12 3.61 -0.66
N ALA A 326 3.48 4.89 -0.68
CA ALA A 326 4.50 5.40 -1.59
C ALA A 326 5.88 4.85 -1.22
N GLN A 327 6.26 4.88 0.06
CA GLN A 327 7.54 4.33 0.52
C GLN A 327 7.37 3.48 1.77
N SER A 328 7.79 2.20 1.68
CA SER A 328 7.96 1.30 2.81
C SER A 328 9.42 0.89 2.91
N VAL A 329 10.18 1.56 3.77
CA VAL A 329 11.64 1.35 3.87
C VAL A 329 12.00 0.77 5.22
N ARG A 330 12.16 -0.55 5.27
CA ARG A 330 12.45 -1.27 6.51
C ARG A 330 13.93 -1.54 6.64
N ASN A 331 14.40 -1.60 7.89
CA ASN A 331 15.76 -2.05 8.17
C ASN A 331 15.72 -3.56 8.48
N PRO A 332 16.10 -4.43 7.52
CA PRO A 332 16.06 -5.87 7.72
C PRO A 332 17.10 -6.35 8.73
N GLU A 333 18.00 -5.54 9.28
CA GLU A 333 18.85 -5.96 10.41
C GLU A 333 18.24 -5.64 11.78
N ALA A 334 17.30 -4.70 11.83
CA ALA A 334 16.71 -4.19 13.07
C ALA A 334 15.25 -4.62 13.27
N ASP A 335 14.50 -4.85 12.19
CA ASP A 335 13.08 -5.19 12.24
C ASP A 335 12.84 -6.69 12.13
N GLU A 336 12.57 -7.34 13.27
CA GLU A 336 12.22 -8.76 13.33
C GLU A 336 10.71 -8.98 13.52
N LEU A 337 9.87 -7.93 13.52
CA LEU A 337 8.56 -8.01 14.16
C LEU A 337 7.44 -8.53 13.26
N SER A 338 7.36 -8.02 12.03
CA SER A 338 6.27 -8.29 11.09
C SER A 338 6.76 -8.22 9.65
N PRO A 339 6.02 -8.78 8.67
CA PRO A 339 6.11 -8.38 7.26
C PRO A 339 5.59 -6.95 7.06
N ALA A 340 5.86 -6.33 5.91
CA ALA A 340 5.40 -4.98 5.55
C ALA A 340 3.87 -4.90 5.43
N LEU A 341 3.22 -5.99 5.02
CA LEU A 341 1.77 -6.16 5.12
C LEU A 341 1.46 -7.37 6.01
N TRP A 342 0.77 -7.14 7.12
CA TRP A 342 0.28 -8.21 7.97
C TRP A 342 -1.24 -8.29 7.94
N VAL A 343 -1.76 -9.46 7.58
CA VAL A 343 -3.19 -9.78 7.66
C VAL A 343 -3.38 -11.00 8.58
N ASN A 344 -4.19 -10.83 9.63
CA ASN A 344 -4.57 -11.94 10.50
C ASN A 344 -5.59 -12.87 9.80
N ALA A 345 -5.11 -13.73 8.89
CA ALA A 345 -5.94 -14.68 8.14
C ALA A 345 -6.21 -16.00 8.90
N GLY A 346 -5.36 -16.35 9.87
CA GLY A 346 -5.40 -17.64 10.57
C GLY A 346 -6.22 -17.67 11.87
N GLY A 347 -6.65 -16.51 12.35
CA GLY A 347 -7.30 -16.36 13.65
C GLY A 347 -6.26 -16.47 14.75
N GLU A 348 -5.72 -15.33 15.15
CA GLU A 348 -4.74 -15.23 16.22
C GLU A 348 -5.38 -15.12 17.60
N SER A 349 -4.62 -15.39 18.66
CA SER A 349 -5.12 -15.28 20.04
C SER A 349 -5.62 -13.87 20.44
N PHE A 350 -5.29 -12.86 19.64
CA PHE A 350 -5.56 -11.44 19.90
C PHE A 350 -6.64 -10.82 19.00
N GLY A 351 -7.02 -11.43 17.87
CA GLY A 351 -8.02 -10.85 16.96
C GLY A 351 -8.70 -11.88 16.07
N ALA A 352 -9.90 -11.53 15.58
CA ALA A 352 -10.61 -12.37 14.62
C ALA A 352 -9.92 -12.44 13.26
N ILE A 353 -10.30 -13.41 12.45
CA ILE A 353 -9.85 -13.48 11.05
C ILE A 353 -10.29 -12.24 10.26
N THR A 354 -9.34 -11.60 9.60
CA THR A 354 -9.57 -10.64 8.51
C THR A 354 -9.46 -11.35 7.16
N ASP A 355 -10.39 -11.06 6.27
CA ASP A 355 -10.37 -11.54 4.89
C ASP A 355 -9.35 -10.73 4.10
N ALA A 356 -8.34 -11.39 3.54
CA ALA A 356 -7.23 -10.73 2.86
C ALA A 356 -7.68 -10.05 1.56
N ASP A 357 -8.73 -10.57 0.91
CA ASP A 357 -9.23 -10.06 -0.36
C ASP A 357 -10.27 -8.93 -0.18
N ALA A 358 -10.64 -8.62 1.07
CA ALA A 358 -11.66 -7.62 1.37
C ALA A 358 -11.10 -6.20 1.45
N ASN A 359 -9.78 -6.04 1.46
CA ASN A 359 -9.09 -4.75 1.53
C ASN A 359 -8.01 -4.73 0.46
N GLU A 360 -7.65 -3.53 0.03
CA GLU A 360 -6.63 -3.32 -0.98
C GLU A 360 -5.45 -2.58 -0.37
N VAL A 361 -4.25 -3.14 -0.52
CA VAL A 361 -3.00 -2.48 -0.12
C VAL A 361 -2.04 -2.58 -1.29
N ARG A 362 -1.58 -1.44 -1.80
CA ARG A 362 -0.61 -1.35 -2.89
C ARG A 362 0.63 -0.57 -2.45
N PHE A 363 1.79 -0.94 -2.95
CA PHE A 363 3.07 -0.33 -2.64
C PHE A 363 3.77 0.20 -3.90
N ASP A 364 4.47 1.33 -3.81
CA ASP A 364 5.27 1.84 -4.94
C ASP A 364 6.76 1.53 -4.79
N TYR A 365 7.34 1.87 -3.64
CA TYR A 365 8.74 1.63 -3.33
C TYR A 365 8.88 0.86 -2.01
N VAL A 366 9.43 -0.35 -2.08
CA VAL A 366 9.60 -1.22 -0.91
C VAL A 366 11.03 -1.69 -0.75
N GLN A 367 11.56 -1.51 0.46
CA GLN A 367 12.63 -2.32 1.01
C GLN A 367 12.02 -3.17 2.13
N GLY A 368 11.84 -4.46 1.83
CA GLY A 368 11.08 -5.42 2.62
C GLY A 368 11.77 -5.85 3.90
N SER A 369 11.17 -6.82 4.56
CA SER A 369 11.54 -7.19 5.93
C SER A 369 12.48 -8.40 5.97
N ARG A 370 12.61 -9.05 7.14
CA ARG A 370 13.22 -10.39 7.25
C ARG A 370 12.20 -11.53 7.25
N ARG A 371 10.93 -11.20 7.04
CA ARG A 371 9.80 -12.12 7.07
C ARG A 371 9.37 -12.36 5.64
N SER A 372 8.69 -13.48 5.43
CA SER A 372 7.92 -13.71 4.21
C SER A 372 6.90 -12.60 4.02
N ASP A 373 7.22 -11.73 3.06
CA ASP A 373 6.43 -10.60 2.62
C ASP A 373 5.55 -11.03 1.42
N VAL A 374 4.33 -10.49 1.36
CA VAL A 374 3.44 -10.62 0.20
C VAL A 374 3.07 -9.20 -0.19
N LEU A 375 3.66 -8.73 -1.29
CA LEU A 375 3.65 -7.33 -1.70
C LEU A 375 3.00 -7.21 -3.07
N GLN A 376 1.94 -6.41 -3.13
CA GLN A 376 1.29 -6.01 -4.37
C GLN A 376 1.72 -4.59 -4.71
N GLY A 377 2.30 -4.40 -5.89
CA GLY A 377 2.65 -3.11 -6.44
C GLY A 377 1.44 -2.34 -6.94
N SER A 378 1.61 -1.03 -7.13
CA SER A 378 0.68 -0.17 -7.86
C SER A 378 0.81 -0.34 -9.38
N ASP A 379 -0.08 0.30 -10.14
CA ASP A 379 -0.12 0.18 -11.61
C ASP A 379 0.80 1.22 -12.31
N ASP A 380 1.62 1.97 -11.54
CA ASP A 380 2.41 3.12 -12.01
C ASP A 380 3.89 2.80 -12.28
N GLY A 381 4.30 1.53 -12.19
CA GLY A 381 5.70 1.10 -12.17
C GLY A 381 6.30 1.17 -10.77
N VAL A 382 6.78 0.05 -10.25
CA VAL A 382 7.20 -0.09 -8.85
C VAL A 382 8.63 -0.58 -8.68
N TYR A 383 9.18 -0.38 -7.47
CA TYR A 383 10.34 -1.12 -7.00
C TYR A 383 9.97 -1.92 -5.75
N LEU A 384 9.99 -3.26 -5.87
CA LEU A 384 9.75 -4.16 -4.75
C LEU A 384 11.01 -4.97 -4.46
N ASN A 385 11.60 -4.73 -3.29
CA ASN A 385 12.63 -5.59 -2.72
C ASN A 385 12.02 -6.38 -1.55
N GLY A 386 11.96 -7.71 -1.65
CA GLY A 386 11.39 -8.60 -0.63
C GLY A 386 12.20 -8.61 0.67
N GLY A 387 13.52 -8.42 0.56
CA GLY A 387 14.43 -8.41 1.69
C GLY A 387 14.95 -9.81 1.99
N LEU A 388 14.61 -10.38 3.14
CA LEU A 388 14.91 -11.78 3.45
C LEU A 388 13.60 -12.49 3.78
N GLY A 389 13.54 -13.77 3.48
CA GLY A 389 12.33 -14.55 3.72
C GLY A 389 11.94 -15.25 2.44
N HIS A 390 10.76 -15.88 2.45
CA HIS A 390 10.14 -16.39 1.24
C HIS A 390 9.09 -15.38 0.83
N ASP A 391 9.39 -14.58 -0.18
CA ASP A 391 8.63 -13.40 -0.54
C ASP A 391 7.80 -13.64 -1.80
N GLY A 392 6.62 -13.03 -1.84
CA GLY A 392 5.76 -12.96 -3.02
C GLY A 392 5.65 -11.51 -3.47
N LEU A 393 6.30 -11.18 -4.58
CA LEU A 393 6.35 -9.83 -5.14
C LEU A 393 5.55 -9.81 -6.44
N PHE A 394 4.51 -8.98 -6.48
CA PHE A 394 3.63 -8.82 -7.64
C PHE A 394 3.72 -7.35 -8.08
N GLY A 395 4.35 -7.09 -9.22
CA GLY A 395 4.59 -5.73 -9.73
C GLY A 395 3.30 -5.00 -10.06
N GLY A 396 2.43 -5.64 -10.85
CA GLY A 396 1.13 -5.10 -11.23
C GLY A 396 1.12 -4.72 -12.70
N ALA A 397 0.66 -3.51 -13.00
CA ALA A 397 0.89 -2.93 -14.32
C ALA A 397 2.02 -1.90 -14.23
N GLY A 398 2.65 -1.60 -15.36
CA GLY A 398 3.72 -0.61 -15.43
C GLY A 398 5.05 -1.26 -15.78
N HIS A 399 6.15 -0.58 -15.44
CA HIS A 399 7.48 -1.12 -15.69
C HIS A 399 8.14 -1.34 -14.34
N ASP A 400 8.11 -2.57 -13.87
CA ASP A 400 8.43 -2.89 -12.49
C ASP A 400 9.87 -3.39 -12.34
N VAL A 401 10.44 -3.14 -11.17
CA VAL A 401 11.72 -3.71 -10.74
C VAL A 401 11.50 -4.55 -9.51
N LEU A 402 11.77 -5.84 -9.63
CA LEU A 402 11.60 -6.80 -8.56
C LEU A 402 12.95 -7.36 -8.12
N GLU A 403 13.10 -7.53 -6.81
CA GLU A 403 14.27 -8.13 -6.18
C GLU A 403 13.81 -9.00 -5.01
N GLY A 404 13.96 -10.32 -5.13
CA GLY A 404 13.53 -11.25 -4.08
C GLY A 404 14.28 -11.01 -2.77
N GLY A 405 15.59 -10.82 -2.89
CA GLY A 405 16.46 -10.53 -1.76
C GLY A 405 17.91 -10.44 -2.18
N PRO A 406 18.84 -10.23 -1.22
CA PRO A 406 20.25 -10.04 -1.52
C PRO A 406 20.92 -11.31 -2.06
N GLY A 407 20.25 -12.47 -2.10
CA GLY A 407 20.82 -13.69 -2.68
C GLY A 407 21.97 -14.26 -1.84
N ASP A 408 22.24 -13.67 -0.67
CA ASP A 408 23.59 -13.62 -0.13
C ASP A 408 23.80 -14.34 1.21
N ASP A 409 22.73 -14.75 1.87
CA ASP A 409 22.78 -15.43 3.16
C ASP A 409 22.00 -16.76 3.19
N TRP A 410 22.07 -17.48 4.32
CA TRP A 410 21.38 -18.77 4.50
C TRP A 410 19.89 -18.60 4.83
N TYR A 411 19.45 -17.36 5.05
CA TYR A 411 18.09 -17.01 5.45
C TYR A 411 17.22 -16.53 4.28
N ASP A 412 17.85 -16.33 3.12
CA ASP A 412 17.20 -16.17 1.83
C ASP A 412 16.24 -17.34 1.57
N GLY A 413 15.01 -17.00 1.20
CA GLY A 413 13.98 -17.97 0.87
C GLY A 413 13.89 -18.20 -0.64
N ASP A 414 13.04 -19.14 -0.98
CA ASP A 414 12.52 -19.33 -2.32
C ASP A 414 11.42 -18.28 -2.56
N ASP A 415 11.65 -17.34 -3.48
CA ASP A 415 10.75 -16.22 -3.76
C ASP A 415 9.89 -16.46 -5.00
N LEU A 416 8.74 -15.80 -5.06
CA LEU A 416 7.89 -15.68 -6.25
C LEU A 416 7.88 -14.22 -6.70
N LEU A 417 8.36 -13.96 -7.91
CA LEU A 417 8.43 -12.63 -8.50
C LEU A 417 7.60 -12.63 -9.78
N SER A 418 6.50 -11.89 -9.79
CA SER A 418 5.61 -11.72 -10.92
C SER A 418 5.61 -10.25 -11.33
N GLY A 419 6.09 -9.93 -12.54
CA GLY A 419 6.11 -8.55 -13.04
C GLY A 419 4.70 -8.07 -13.33
N GLY A 420 4.05 -8.74 -14.27
CA GLY A 420 2.65 -8.49 -14.62
C GLY A 420 2.56 -7.87 -16.00
N ALA A 421 1.86 -6.75 -16.14
CA ALA A 421 1.67 -6.09 -17.42
C ALA A 421 2.69 -4.96 -17.62
N GLY A 422 3.39 -4.98 -18.76
CA GLY A 422 4.41 -4.00 -19.08
C GLY A 422 5.79 -4.64 -19.12
N ILE A 423 6.84 -3.95 -18.69
CA ILE A 423 8.21 -4.41 -18.93
C ILE A 423 8.92 -4.49 -17.61
N ASP A 424 9.08 -5.71 -17.16
CA ASP A 424 9.46 -5.98 -15.81
C ASP A 424 10.87 -6.55 -15.76
N THR A 425 11.64 -6.03 -14.82
CA THR A 425 13.04 -6.38 -14.63
C THR A 425 13.25 -6.99 -13.26
N VAL A 426 13.69 -8.25 -13.23
CA VAL A 426 14.19 -8.85 -12.01
C VAL A 426 15.68 -8.54 -11.86
N ARG A 427 16.08 -8.06 -10.68
CA ARG A 427 17.45 -7.65 -10.40
C ARG A 427 18.14 -8.64 -9.46
N TYR A 428 19.30 -9.12 -9.87
CA TYR A 428 20.22 -9.90 -9.05
C TYR A 428 21.53 -9.14 -8.82
N ALA A 429 21.95 -9.00 -7.57
CA ALA A 429 23.20 -8.30 -7.23
C ALA A 429 24.47 -9.09 -7.61
N GLY A 430 24.37 -10.42 -7.75
CA GLY A 430 25.47 -11.31 -8.13
C GLY A 430 25.73 -11.38 -9.64
N PRO A 431 26.91 -11.87 -10.07
CA PRO A 431 27.19 -12.15 -11.47
C PRO A 431 26.34 -13.34 -11.98
N ILE A 432 26.07 -13.43 -13.29
CA ILE A 432 25.20 -14.50 -13.84
C ILE A 432 25.72 -15.91 -13.54
N ASP A 433 27.05 -16.10 -13.49
CA ASP A 433 27.70 -17.38 -13.19
C ASP A 433 27.47 -17.88 -11.74
N ALA A 434 26.91 -17.04 -10.85
CA ALA A 434 26.47 -17.43 -9.51
C ALA A 434 25.09 -18.12 -9.52
N TYR A 435 24.39 -18.09 -10.65
CA TYR A 435 23.03 -18.59 -10.79
C TYR A 435 22.95 -19.68 -11.84
N ARG A 436 22.05 -20.64 -11.61
CA ARG A 436 21.61 -21.60 -12.61
C ARG A 436 20.17 -21.28 -12.98
N ILE A 437 19.89 -21.11 -14.26
CA ILE A 437 18.60 -20.65 -14.75
C ILE A 437 17.92 -21.79 -15.52
N ASP A 438 16.76 -22.21 -15.04
CA ASP A 438 15.92 -23.21 -15.70
C ASP A 438 14.65 -22.56 -16.25
N PHE A 439 14.29 -22.86 -17.49
CA PHE A 439 13.03 -22.41 -18.09
C PHE A 439 12.01 -23.54 -18.01
N ASP A 440 10.90 -23.34 -17.30
CA ASP A 440 9.78 -24.29 -17.17
C ASP A 440 8.47 -23.69 -17.71
N GLY A 441 8.27 -23.83 -19.02
CA GLY A 441 7.12 -23.23 -19.69
C GLY A 441 7.21 -21.71 -19.71
N ALA A 442 6.27 -21.05 -19.04
CA ALA A 442 6.22 -19.60 -18.89
C ALA A 442 6.97 -19.09 -17.66
N SER A 443 7.25 -19.96 -16.68
CA SER A 443 7.96 -19.59 -15.45
C SER A 443 9.47 -19.88 -15.60
N ILE A 444 10.29 -19.14 -14.88
CA ILE A 444 11.75 -19.28 -14.85
C ILE A 444 12.17 -19.57 -13.42
N ALA A 445 12.89 -20.66 -13.21
CA ALA A 445 13.50 -20.95 -11.91
C ALA A 445 14.96 -20.47 -11.91
N VAL A 446 15.28 -19.56 -10.99
CA VAL A 446 16.64 -19.04 -10.79
C VAL A 446 17.20 -19.62 -9.50
N HIS A 447 18.22 -20.46 -9.62
CA HIS A 447 18.82 -21.14 -8.49
C HIS A 447 20.13 -20.47 -8.11
N SER A 448 20.22 -19.94 -6.88
CA SER A 448 21.47 -19.40 -6.36
C SER A 448 22.45 -20.52 -5.97
N ASP A 449 23.75 -20.23 -6.00
CA ASP A 449 24.79 -21.15 -5.53
C ASP A 449 24.73 -21.44 -4.00
N LYS A 450 23.91 -20.66 -3.28
CA LYS A 450 23.65 -20.79 -1.84
C LYS A 450 22.41 -21.61 -1.51
N GLY A 451 21.59 -21.96 -2.50
CA GLY A 451 20.52 -22.94 -2.40
C GLY A 451 19.09 -22.39 -2.40
N ALA A 452 18.91 -21.08 -2.47
CA ALA A 452 17.62 -20.44 -2.72
C ALA A 452 17.20 -20.66 -4.19
N THR A 453 15.90 -20.77 -4.42
CA THR A 453 15.31 -20.89 -5.75
C THR A 453 14.16 -19.92 -5.92
N ASP A 454 14.35 -18.93 -6.78
CA ASP A 454 13.31 -17.98 -7.12
C ASP A 454 12.53 -18.46 -8.32
N THR A 455 11.24 -18.16 -8.34
CA THR A 455 10.36 -18.38 -9.48
C THR A 455 9.97 -17.02 -10.06
N LEU A 456 10.33 -16.79 -11.32
CA LEU A 456 9.97 -15.58 -12.07
C LEU A 456 8.83 -15.92 -13.02
N GLU A 457 7.80 -15.07 -13.06
CA GLU A 457 6.65 -15.16 -13.96
C GLU A 457 6.39 -13.78 -14.56
N GLU A 458 5.97 -13.69 -15.82
CA GLU A 458 5.59 -12.39 -16.44
C GLU A 458 6.71 -11.34 -16.25
N VAL A 459 7.94 -11.73 -16.62
CA VAL A 459 9.16 -10.91 -16.52
C VAL A 459 9.92 -11.00 -17.84
N GLU A 460 10.29 -9.85 -18.39
CA GLU A 460 10.93 -9.74 -19.71
C GLU A 460 12.46 -9.74 -19.59
N LEU A 461 12.98 -9.14 -18.51
CA LEU A 461 14.40 -8.90 -18.31
C LEU A 461 14.88 -9.40 -16.94
N VAL A 462 16.07 -10.03 -16.93
CA VAL A 462 16.78 -10.35 -15.69
C VAL A 462 18.17 -9.72 -15.74
N SER A 463 18.44 -8.78 -14.84
CA SER A 463 19.71 -8.03 -14.77
C SER A 463 20.61 -8.58 -13.67
N PHE A 464 21.87 -8.83 -13.99
CA PHE A 464 22.89 -9.36 -13.07
C PHE A 464 23.96 -8.31 -12.75
N GLY A 465 24.58 -8.42 -11.57
CA GLY A 465 25.57 -7.46 -11.07
C GLY A 465 26.88 -7.37 -11.85
N ASP A 466 27.14 -8.28 -12.80
CA ASP A 466 28.26 -8.18 -13.74
C ASP A 466 27.91 -7.41 -15.04
N GLY A 467 26.69 -6.90 -15.15
CA GLY A 467 26.17 -6.22 -16.34
C GLY A 467 25.62 -7.16 -17.41
N THR A 468 25.59 -8.48 -17.14
CA THR A 468 24.86 -9.41 -17.99
C THR A 468 23.37 -9.22 -17.80
N VAL A 469 22.64 -9.25 -18.91
CA VAL A 469 21.17 -9.20 -18.90
C VAL A 469 20.65 -10.35 -19.72
N LEU A 470 19.74 -11.12 -19.14
CA LEU A 470 18.97 -12.15 -19.82
C LEU A 470 17.65 -11.56 -20.28
N HIS A 471 17.37 -11.64 -21.58
CA HIS A 471 16.02 -11.42 -22.11
C HIS A 471 15.29 -12.77 -22.13
N THR A 472 14.21 -12.86 -21.37
CA THR A 472 13.59 -14.14 -20.98
C THR A 472 12.92 -14.85 -22.16
N ALA A 473 12.26 -14.11 -23.05
CA ALA A 473 11.58 -14.69 -24.20
C ALA A 473 12.56 -15.29 -25.23
N SER A 474 13.64 -14.57 -25.55
CA SER A 474 14.67 -15.05 -26.50
C SER A 474 15.71 -15.97 -25.85
N ARG A 475 15.80 -15.95 -24.51
CA ARG A 475 16.82 -16.64 -23.71
C ARG A 475 18.25 -16.20 -24.05
N GLY A 476 18.38 -15.06 -24.70
CA GLY A 476 19.66 -14.45 -25.07
C GLY A 476 20.23 -13.63 -23.93
N THR A 477 21.56 -13.63 -23.81
CA THR A 477 22.28 -12.79 -22.84
C THR A 477 23.10 -11.73 -23.54
N PHE A 478 22.96 -10.49 -23.12
CA PHE A 478 23.70 -9.36 -23.66
C PHE A 478 24.39 -8.59 -22.53
N GLN A 479 25.23 -7.62 -22.91
CA GLN A 479 25.99 -6.82 -21.97
C GLN A 479 25.40 -5.41 -21.92
N ALA A 480 25.07 -4.95 -20.72
CA ALA A 480 24.61 -3.60 -20.43
C ALA A 480 25.34 -3.06 -19.19
N ALA A 481 24.99 -1.85 -18.75
CA ALA A 481 25.36 -1.42 -17.41
C ALA A 481 24.59 -2.27 -16.39
N ALA A 482 25.25 -2.69 -15.31
CA ALA A 482 24.57 -3.34 -14.20
C ALA A 482 23.50 -2.38 -13.64
N LEU A 483 22.31 -2.91 -13.34
CA LEU A 483 21.23 -2.13 -12.79
C LEU A 483 21.47 -1.93 -11.29
N ASP A 484 21.65 -0.67 -10.87
CA ASP A 484 21.68 -0.30 -9.46
C ASP A 484 20.24 -0.32 -8.89
N ALA A 485 20.10 -0.47 -7.57
CA ALA A 485 18.80 -0.33 -6.92
C ALA A 485 18.27 1.10 -7.16
N PRO A 486 17.02 1.27 -7.63
CA PRO A 486 16.45 2.60 -7.84
C PRO A 486 16.39 3.42 -6.54
N GLU A 487 16.56 4.73 -6.66
CA GLU A 487 16.24 5.64 -5.55
C GLU A 487 14.71 5.90 -5.54
N PRO A 488 14.10 6.20 -4.39
CA PRO A 488 12.66 6.43 -4.32
C PRO A 488 12.14 7.51 -5.29
N ASP A 489 12.91 8.59 -5.48
CA ASP A 489 12.55 9.68 -6.39
C ASP A 489 12.46 9.22 -7.86
N ASP A 490 13.18 8.16 -8.25
CA ASP A 490 13.15 7.63 -9.62
C ASP A 490 11.82 6.92 -9.90
N ILE A 491 11.29 6.21 -8.89
CA ILE A 491 10.02 5.48 -8.96
C ILE A 491 8.83 6.44 -8.78
N LEU A 492 8.86 7.29 -7.75
CA LEU A 492 7.74 8.18 -7.43
C LEU A 492 7.64 9.40 -8.37
N GLY A 493 8.76 9.76 -9.02
CA GLY A 493 8.84 10.93 -9.90
C GLY A 493 8.54 10.63 -11.38
N SER A 494 8.51 9.36 -11.79
CA SER A 494 8.32 8.96 -13.19
C SER A 494 7.89 7.51 -13.35
N ASN A 495 7.01 7.22 -14.33
CA ASN A 495 6.77 5.87 -14.88
C ASN A 495 8.02 5.30 -15.61
N ALA A 496 9.22 5.70 -15.22
CA ALA A 496 10.44 5.44 -15.96
C ALA A 496 11.00 4.07 -15.57
N ILE A 497 11.05 3.20 -16.58
CA ILE A 497 12.00 2.09 -16.71
C ILE A 497 13.33 2.55 -16.10
N PRO A 498 13.88 1.86 -15.09
CA PRO A 498 15.17 2.25 -14.54
C PRO A 498 16.20 2.20 -15.67
N THR A 499 16.63 3.41 -16.00
CA THR A 499 17.37 3.74 -17.20
C THR A 499 18.74 3.08 -17.16
N GLY A 500 18.90 2.00 -17.91
CA GLY A 500 20.19 1.32 -18.06
C GLY A 500 20.22 0.24 -19.14
N LEU A 501 19.06 -0.36 -19.42
CA LEU A 501 18.90 -1.47 -20.37
C LEU A 501 18.58 -1.01 -21.80
N VAL A 502 17.69 -0.03 -21.93
CA VAL A 502 17.25 0.57 -23.19
C VAL A 502 17.16 2.09 -23.07
N ASP A 503 17.23 2.80 -24.20
CA ASP A 503 17.11 4.25 -24.21
C ASP A 503 15.69 4.69 -23.81
N ALA A 504 15.59 5.79 -23.06
CA ALA A 504 14.32 6.39 -22.69
C ALA A 504 13.54 6.80 -23.96
N GLY A 505 12.34 6.23 -24.14
CA GLY A 505 11.51 6.43 -25.32
C GLY A 505 11.55 5.29 -26.34
N THR A 506 12.29 4.20 -26.07
CA THR A 506 12.16 2.95 -26.85
C THR A 506 10.71 2.49 -26.84
N GLU A 507 10.10 2.30 -28.01
CA GLU A 507 8.73 1.78 -28.15
C GLU A 507 8.71 0.28 -28.48
N LEU A 508 9.70 -0.19 -29.25
CA LEU A 508 9.87 -1.62 -29.53
C LEU A 508 11.25 -2.11 -29.13
N LEU A 509 11.28 -3.18 -28.35
CA LEU A 509 12.50 -3.92 -28.07
C LEU A 509 12.60 -5.11 -29.00
N VAL A 510 13.70 -5.18 -29.75
CA VAL A 510 13.97 -6.28 -30.66
C VAL A 510 15.16 -7.07 -30.17
N SER A 511 14.96 -8.38 -30.05
CA SER A 511 16.04 -9.33 -29.81
C SER A 511 15.89 -10.52 -30.73
N GLY A 512 16.96 -11.29 -30.92
CA GLY A 512 16.85 -12.51 -31.69
C GLY A 512 17.99 -13.48 -31.51
N SER A 513 17.84 -14.65 -32.12
CA SER A 513 18.85 -15.68 -32.12
C SER A 513 18.93 -16.44 -33.44
N THR A 514 20.13 -16.83 -33.83
CA THR A 514 20.38 -17.78 -34.91
C THR A 514 20.18 -19.19 -34.38
N THR A 515 19.11 -19.85 -34.79
CA THR A 515 18.76 -21.21 -34.33
C THR A 515 19.41 -22.32 -35.17
N GLN A 516 19.73 -22.03 -36.43
CA GLN A 516 20.40 -22.95 -37.35
C GLN A 516 21.32 -22.19 -38.30
N ARG A 517 22.48 -22.76 -38.64
CA ARG A 517 23.43 -22.17 -39.59
C ARG A 517 24.06 -23.26 -40.47
N TRP A 518 24.28 -22.95 -41.74
CA TRP A 518 25.00 -23.79 -42.71
C TRP A 518 25.87 -22.92 -43.63
N ASP A 519 26.53 -23.54 -44.61
CA ASP A 519 27.59 -22.92 -45.42
C ASP A 519 27.18 -21.64 -46.19
N ASP A 520 25.89 -21.43 -46.46
CA ASP A 520 25.38 -20.29 -47.23
C ASP A 520 24.01 -19.77 -46.73
N GLY A 521 23.70 -20.00 -45.45
CA GLY A 521 22.45 -19.49 -44.88
C GLY A 521 22.21 -19.89 -43.43
N TYR A 522 21.08 -19.40 -42.91
CA TYR A 522 20.69 -19.53 -41.52
C TYR A 522 19.19 -19.45 -41.30
N VAL A 523 18.75 -19.85 -40.10
CA VAL A 523 17.42 -19.55 -39.57
C VAL A 523 17.60 -18.64 -38.36
N ALA A 524 16.98 -17.46 -38.43
CA ALA A 524 16.91 -16.50 -37.35
C ALA A 524 15.51 -16.50 -36.75
N GLU A 525 15.44 -16.35 -35.43
CA GLU A 525 14.23 -16.12 -34.66
C GLU A 525 14.31 -14.75 -34.02
N ILE A 526 13.23 -13.96 -34.16
CA ILE A 526 13.13 -12.58 -33.73
C ILE A 526 11.96 -12.44 -32.76
N PHE A 527 12.17 -11.65 -31.73
CA PHE A 527 11.19 -11.22 -30.74
C PHE A 527 11.07 -9.71 -30.83
N VAL A 528 9.84 -9.23 -30.81
CA VAL A 528 9.48 -7.81 -30.91
C VAL A 528 8.52 -7.51 -29.78
N GLU A 529 8.96 -6.73 -28.82
CA GLU A 529 8.23 -6.50 -27.57
C GLU A 529 7.81 -5.04 -27.45
N ASN A 530 6.59 -4.82 -26.97
CA ASN A 530 6.05 -3.49 -26.77
C ASN A 530 6.53 -2.90 -25.44
N MET A 531 7.36 -1.87 -25.53
CA MET A 531 7.97 -1.18 -24.40
C MET A 531 7.17 0.02 -23.92
N THR A 532 5.96 0.23 -24.46
CA THR A 532 5.10 1.35 -24.11
C THR A 532 4.05 0.92 -23.07
N ASP A 533 3.42 1.90 -22.45
CA ASP A 533 2.30 1.74 -21.52
C ASP A 533 0.94 1.55 -22.23
N THR A 534 0.93 1.48 -23.56
CA THR A 534 -0.30 1.34 -24.36
C THR A 534 -0.18 0.29 -25.45
N PRO A 535 -1.28 -0.34 -25.89
CA PRO A 535 -1.21 -1.30 -26.98
C PRO A 535 -0.78 -0.66 -28.30
N LEU A 536 0.18 -1.28 -29.00
CA LEU A 536 0.65 -0.82 -30.31
C LEU A 536 -0.15 -1.47 -31.44
N ALA A 537 -0.86 -0.66 -32.22
CA ALA A 537 -1.68 -1.16 -33.32
C ALA A 537 -0.84 -1.62 -34.53
N ALA A 538 -0.73 -2.94 -34.72
CA ALA A 538 -0.09 -3.58 -35.87
C ALA A 538 1.35 -3.11 -36.14
N PRO A 539 2.28 -3.28 -35.18
CA PRO A 539 3.67 -2.90 -35.35
C PRO A 539 4.29 -3.61 -36.57
N GLU A 540 5.11 -2.88 -37.33
CA GLU A 540 5.84 -3.41 -38.48
C GLU A 540 7.32 -3.03 -38.35
N LEU A 541 8.19 -4.03 -38.52
CA LEU A 541 9.64 -3.87 -38.50
C LEU A 541 10.20 -3.81 -39.91
N ARG A 542 11.10 -2.85 -40.13
CA ARG A 542 11.99 -2.80 -41.28
C ARG A 542 13.32 -3.44 -40.93
N LEU A 543 13.65 -4.51 -41.64
CA LEU A 543 14.92 -5.21 -41.57
C LEU A 543 15.76 -4.82 -42.78
N GLU A 544 16.86 -4.12 -42.56
CA GLU A 544 17.87 -3.84 -43.58
C GLU A 544 18.93 -4.94 -43.54
N THR A 545 19.02 -5.73 -44.61
CA THR A 545 19.98 -6.85 -44.72
C THR A 545 20.29 -7.12 -46.19
N ASP A 546 21.56 -7.42 -46.48
CA ASP A 546 22.01 -7.88 -47.79
C ASP A 546 21.60 -9.35 -48.08
N ASP A 547 21.20 -10.09 -47.06
CA ASP A 547 20.86 -11.50 -47.14
C ASP A 547 19.44 -11.72 -47.69
N THR A 548 19.26 -12.80 -48.44
CA THR A 548 17.97 -13.06 -49.09
C THR A 548 17.07 -13.88 -48.19
N ILE A 549 16.05 -13.25 -47.60
CA ILE A 549 14.98 -13.96 -46.89
C ILE A 549 14.12 -14.74 -47.89
N ASP A 550 14.11 -16.06 -47.73
CA ASP A 550 13.41 -17.02 -48.58
C ASP A 550 12.13 -17.56 -47.93
N THR A 551 12.06 -17.62 -46.60
CA THR A 551 10.86 -18.11 -45.89
C THR A 551 10.68 -17.31 -44.60
N LEU A 552 9.43 -16.98 -44.27
CA LEU A 552 9.01 -16.35 -43.02
C LEU A 552 7.95 -17.24 -42.35
N TRP A 553 8.00 -17.31 -41.03
CA TRP A 553 7.01 -17.98 -40.17
C TRP A 553 6.47 -16.98 -39.13
N ASN A 554 5.16 -17.04 -38.85
CA ASN A 554 4.44 -16.19 -37.89
C ASN A 554 4.57 -14.69 -38.18
N GLY A 555 4.30 -14.32 -39.42
CA GLY A 555 4.38 -12.94 -39.88
C GLY A 555 4.13 -12.82 -41.37
N GLU A 556 3.88 -11.58 -41.81
CA GLU A 556 3.73 -11.23 -43.21
C GLU A 556 4.95 -10.44 -43.71
N LEU A 557 5.60 -10.95 -44.74
CA LEU A 557 6.77 -10.35 -45.37
C LEU A 557 6.38 -9.54 -46.60
N ARG A 558 6.80 -8.28 -46.67
CA ARG A 558 6.81 -7.50 -47.92
C ARG A 558 8.18 -6.92 -48.18
N ARG A 559 8.53 -6.78 -49.45
CA ARG A 559 9.80 -6.16 -49.86
C ARG A 559 9.62 -4.66 -50.09
N ASP A 560 10.53 -3.85 -49.58
CA ASP A 560 10.58 -2.41 -49.81
C ASP A 560 12.00 -1.95 -50.15
N GLY A 561 12.27 -1.84 -51.45
CA GLY A 561 13.63 -1.60 -51.95
C GLY A 561 14.58 -2.72 -51.55
N ASP A 562 15.63 -2.35 -50.82
CA ASP A 562 16.68 -3.25 -50.32
C ASP A 562 16.40 -3.76 -48.89
N ALA A 563 15.24 -3.43 -48.32
CA ALA A 563 14.82 -3.91 -47.00
C ALA A 563 13.61 -4.86 -47.08
N TYR A 564 13.41 -5.57 -45.98
CA TYR A 564 12.25 -6.39 -45.72
C TYR A 564 11.39 -5.72 -44.66
N LEU A 565 10.08 -5.70 -44.86
CA LEU A 565 9.11 -5.24 -43.89
C LEU A 565 8.34 -6.44 -43.39
N VAL A 566 8.35 -6.62 -42.09
CA VAL A 566 7.75 -7.75 -41.39
C VAL A 566 6.71 -7.20 -40.43
N ARG A 567 5.50 -7.73 -40.49
CA ARG A 567 4.44 -7.46 -39.51
C ARG A 567 3.89 -8.77 -38.98
N ASP A 568 3.23 -8.70 -37.82
CA ASP A 568 2.51 -9.83 -37.29
C ASP A 568 1.40 -10.30 -38.28
N ASP A 569 1.21 -11.61 -38.40
CA ASP A 569 0.15 -12.23 -39.19
C ASP A 569 -1.16 -12.41 -38.39
N SER A 570 -1.15 -12.03 -37.12
CA SER A 570 -2.31 -11.87 -36.26
C SER A 570 -2.93 -10.47 -36.38
N ALA A 571 -4.21 -10.32 -36.01
CA ALA A 571 -4.94 -9.06 -36.14
C ALA A 571 -5.30 -8.50 -34.76
N GLY A 572 -4.54 -7.49 -34.35
CA GLY A 572 -5.05 -6.43 -33.48
C GLY A 572 -4.26 -6.28 -32.20
N GLU A 573 -3.29 -5.37 -32.27
CA GLU A 573 -2.56 -4.81 -31.13
C GLU A 573 -1.50 -5.74 -30.52
N LEU A 574 -0.38 -5.14 -30.11
CA LEU A 574 0.65 -5.76 -29.29
C LEU A 574 0.56 -5.05 -27.94
N ASP A 575 0.09 -5.74 -26.90
CA ASP A 575 -0.13 -5.14 -25.57
C ASP A 575 1.21 -4.80 -24.89
N PRO A 576 1.25 -3.87 -23.90
CA PRO A 576 2.46 -3.62 -23.09
C PRO A 576 3.06 -4.91 -22.54
N GLY A 577 4.36 -5.13 -22.74
CA GLY A 577 5.03 -6.38 -22.34
C GLY A 577 4.83 -7.57 -23.28
N GLU A 578 3.89 -7.49 -24.21
CA GLU A 578 3.66 -8.60 -25.14
C GLU A 578 4.79 -8.67 -26.18
N ALA A 579 5.27 -9.89 -26.41
CA ALA A 579 6.28 -10.19 -27.42
C ALA A 579 5.66 -10.90 -28.65
N TRP A 580 5.74 -10.25 -29.81
CA TRP A 580 5.50 -10.88 -31.10
C TRP A 580 6.75 -11.64 -31.56
N ARG A 581 6.59 -12.94 -31.86
CA ARG A 581 7.66 -13.82 -32.32
C ARG A 581 7.48 -14.24 -33.78
N PHE A 582 8.50 -14.00 -34.59
CA PHE A 582 8.60 -14.52 -35.95
C PHE A 582 9.96 -15.17 -36.21
N ALA A 583 10.04 -16.03 -37.22
CA ALA A 583 11.30 -16.62 -37.65
C ALA A 583 11.45 -16.51 -39.16
N TYR A 584 12.68 -16.41 -39.65
CA TYR A 584 12.96 -16.38 -41.07
C TYR A 584 14.17 -17.22 -41.46
N ARG A 585 14.09 -17.83 -42.64
CA ARG A 585 15.22 -18.47 -43.31
C ARG A 585 15.80 -17.51 -44.33
N ALA A 586 17.10 -17.26 -44.22
CA ALA A 586 17.84 -16.43 -45.16
C ALA A 586 19.05 -17.16 -45.75
N TYR A 587 19.44 -16.74 -46.95
CA TYR A 587 20.69 -17.17 -47.60
C TYR A 587 21.66 -16.00 -47.64
N GLY A 588 22.86 -16.25 -47.13
CA GLY A 588 23.89 -15.26 -46.86
C GLY A 588 24.68 -15.58 -45.60
N ASP A 589 25.55 -14.66 -45.20
CA ASP A 589 26.57 -14.90 -44.17
C ASP A 589 26.40 -14.02 -42.91
N GLU A 590 25.45 -13.07 -42.90
CA GLU A 590 25.28 -12.03 -41.87
C GLU A 590 23.91 -12.16 -41.17
N PRO A 591 23.80 -12.99 -40.12
CA PRO A 591 22.53 -13.23 -39.44
C PRO A 591 21.98 -12.02 -38.66
N THR A 592 22.81 -11.00 -38.44
CA THR A 592 22.39 -9.75 -37.81
C THR A 592 22.02 -8.74 -38.90
N PRO A 593 20.78 -8.22 -38.94
CA PRO A 593 20.44 -7.13 -39.85
C PRO A 593 21.35 -5.92 -39.63
N ASP A 594 21.68 -5.20 -40.71
CA ASP A 594 22.47 -3.97 -40.67
C ASP A 594 21.75 -2.86 -39.89
N ALA A 595 20.41 -2.85 -39.98
CA ALA A 595 19.54 -2.02 -39.17
C ALA A 595 18.18 -2.69 -38.97
N VAL A 596 17.60 -2.46 -37.80
CA VAL A 596 16.21 -2.74 -37.50
C VAL A 596 15.56 -1.43 -37.08
N THR A 597 14.49 -1.03 -37.78
CA THR A 597 13.76 0.20 -37.46
C THR A 597 12.26 -0.08 -37.48
N GLY A 598 11.52 0.59 -36.61
CA GLY A 598 10.07 0.56 -36.64
C GLY A 598 9.54 1.39 -37.80
N THR A 599 8.38 1.02 -38.32
CA THR A 599 7.69 1.89 -39.27
C THR A 599 6.90 2.98 -38.56
N ASP A 600 6.44 3.99 -39.30
CA ASP A 600 5.65 5.11 -38.75
C ASP A 600 6.31 5.96 -37.66
N GLY A 601 7.65 5.88 -37.55
CA GLY A 601 8.45 6.70 -36.64
C GLY A 601 8.68 6.08 -35.27
N GLN A 602 8.38 4.79 -35.12
CA GLN A 602 8.60 4.07 -33.87
C GLN A 602 10.10 3.97 -33.52
N ASP A 603 10.43 4.29 -32.27
CA ASP A 603 11.79 4.16 -31.75
C ASP A 603 12.06 2.70 -31.35
N VAL A 604 13.13 2.12 -31.91
CA VAL A 604 13.45 0.68 -31.77
C VAL A 604 14.83 0.49 -31.17
N ALA A 605 14.90 -0.31 -30.12
CA ALA A 605 16.15 -0.80 -29.55
C ALA A 605 16.41 -2.22 -30.03
N LEU A 606 17.58 -2.47 -30.62
CA LEU A 606 18.04 -3.82 -30.96
C LEU A 606 19.06 -4.29 -29.90
N LEU A 607 18.67 -5.25 -29.06
CA LEU A 607 19.57 -5.82 -28.04
C LEU A 607 20.66 -6.72 -28.63
N GLY A 608 20.40 -7.28 -29.82
CA GLY A 608 21.35 -8.09 -30.58
C GLY A 608 20.75 -9.38 -31.12
N MET A 609 21.57 -10.10 -31.89
CA MET A 609 21.25 -11.39 -32.51
C MET A 609 22.26 -12.42 -32.02
N HIS A 610 21.86 -13.29 -31.10
CA HIS A 610 22.76 -14.27 -30.49
C HIS A 610 22.95 -15.50 -31.37
N ASP A 611 24.17 -16.02 -31.49
CA ASP A 611 24.39 -17.31 -32.11
C ASP A 611 24.03 -18.42 -31.11
N GLY A 612 23.05 -19.27 -31.46
CA GLY A 612 22.53 -20.33 -30.57
C GLY A 612 23.53 -21.41 -30.13
N SER A 613 24.83 -21.27 -30.46
CA SER A 613 25.92 -22.10 -29.95
C SER A 613 26.46 -21.69 -28.57
N ASP A 614 26.14 -20.49 -28.09
CA ASP A 614 26.62 -19.98 -26.78
C ASP A 614 25.75 -20.43 -25.58
N LEU A 615 24.72 -21.25 -25.82
CA LEU A 615 23.89 -21.90 -24.78
C LEU A 615 24.67 -22.93 -23.91
N GLY A 616 26.00 -22.92 -23.94
CA GLY A 616 26.87 -23.80 -23.14
C GLY A 616 26.82 -23.57 -21.63
N LEU A 617 25.99 -22.63 -21.15
CA LEU A 617 25.75 -22.35 -19.73
C LEU A 617 24.43 -22.93 -19.19
N LEU A 618 23.57 -23.51 -20.05
CA LEU A 618 22.24 -24.02 -19.65
C LEU A 618 22.16 -25.56 -19.76
N GLY A 619 22.94 -26.25 -18.92
CA GLY A 619 23.06 -27.72 -18.88
C GLY A 619 22.45 -28.38 -17.65
#